data_AF-A0A9E0WP45-F1
#
_entry.id   AF-A0A9E0WP45-F1
#
_cell.length_a   1.000
_cell.length_b   1.000
_cell.length_c   1.000
_cell.angle_alpha   90.00
_cell.angle_beta   90.00
_cell.angle_gamma   90.00
#
_symmetry.space_group_name_H-M   'P 1'
#
loop_
_entity.id
_entity.type
_entity.pdbx_description
1 polymer ?
#
loop_
_entity_poly.entity_id
_entity_poly.type
_entity_poly.pdbx_seq_one_letter_code
_entity_poly.pdbx_strand_id
1 'polypeptide(L)'
;MNSKYLLPLAFIFSMLTVNVSFSQTNQKQKPLQHVVYNDNVDAPLTAKELAQIVEVYGEHAEEDILSKPQRLKDVKHILRNRVEIIELPGKDLSSFINLSTVPLFNHYNKGLSRDAMYNASTFNPLKYQFNFHSREGSKTYRFDNSQYLVIIKSQNPQ
;
A
#
# COMPACT_ATOMS: atom_id res chain seq x y z
N MET A 1 64.57 -5.08 -19.85
CA MET A 1 63.12 -4.94 -20.09
C MET A 1 62.90 -3.78 -21.03
N ASN A 2 62.40 -4.02 -22.25
CA ASN A 2 62.43 -3.06 -23.36
C ASN A 2 61.40 -1.93 -23.16
N SER A 3 61.89 -0.69 -23.03
CA SER A 3 61.10 0.53 -22.79
C SER A 3 60.13 0.91 -23.94
N LYS A 4 60.06 0.13 -25.02
CA LYS A 4 59.30 0.44 -26.24
C LYS A 4 57.79 0.16 -26.14
N TYR A 5 57.34 -0.47 -25.05
CA TYR A 5 55.92 -0.78 -24.82
C TYR A 5 55.31 -0.10 -23.58
N LEU A 6 56.09 0.71 -22.86
CA LEU A 6 55.62 1.39 -21.64
C LEU A 6 54.69 2.58 -21.97
N LEU A 7 54.91 3.25 -23.10
CA LEU A 7 54.10 4.39 -23.56
C LEU A 7 52.69 4.01 -24.05
N PRO A 8 52.47 2.97 -24.88
CA PRO A 8 51.12 2.60 -25.29
C PRO A 8 50.28 1.97 -24.15
N LEU A 9 50.92 1.39 -23.13
CA LEU A 9 50.21 0.80 -21.98
C LEU A 9 49.65 1.88 -21.03
N ALA A 10 50.35 3.01 -20.88
CA ALA A 10 49.90 4.14 -20.07
C ALA A 10 48.68 4.86 -20.66
N PHE A 11 48.52 4.85 -21.99
CA PHE A 11 47.40 5.51 -22.66
C PHE A 11 46.08 4.76 -22.50
N ILE A 12 46.12 3.42 -22.52
CA ILE A 12 44.93 2.55 -22.38
C ILE A 12 44.35 2.62 -20.95
N PHE A 13 45.19 2.88 -19.93
CA PHE A 13 44.72 2.98 -18.55
C PHE A 13 44.00 4.31 -18.23
N SER A 14 44.17 5.36 -19.05
CA SER A 14 43.54 6.67 -18.80
C SER A 14 42.06 6.76 -19.24
N MET A 15 41.58 5.85 -20.11
CA MET A 15 40.21 5.87 -20.62
C MET A 15 39.18 5.06 -19.79
N LEU A 16 39.59 4.44 -18.69
CA LEU A 16 38.70 3.63 -17.83
C LEU A 16 38.18 4.35 -16.58
N THR A 17 38.41 5.65 -16.45
CA THR A 17 37.94 6.44 -15.30
C THR A 17 36.74 7.32 -15.64
N VAL A 18 35.74 6.75 -16.33
CA VAL A 18 34.38 7.30 -16.27
C VAL A 18 33.85 7.06 -14.86
N ASN A 19 34.03 8.07 -14.01
CA ASN A 19 33.40 8.18 -12.71
C ASN A 19 31.89 8.02 -12.89
N VAL A 20 31.36 6.84 -12.53
CA VAL A 20 29.92 6.61 -12.36
C VAL A 20 29.52 7.38 -11.11
N SER A 21 29.26 8.67 -11.26
CA SER A 21 28.70 9.49 -10.19
C SER A 21 27.25 9.10 -10.05
N PHE A 22 26.96 8.15 -9.15
CA PHE A 22 25.59 7.90 -8.70
C PHE A 22 25.10 9.18 -8.02
N SER A 23 24.26 9.95 -8.72
CA SER A 23 23.53 11.07 -8.12
C SER A 23 22.57 10.51 -7.07
N GLN A 24 22.96 10.54 -5.79
CA GLN A 24 22.01 10.38 -4.69
C GLN A 24 21.17 11.67 -4.65
N THR A 25 19.93 11.57 -5.09
CA THR A 25 18.96 12.65 -4.96
C THR A 25 18.77 12.96 -3.47
N ASN A 26 19.21 14.15 -3.05
CA ASN A 26 19.05 14.69 -1.70
C ASN A 26 17.60 15.10 -1.39
N GLN A 27 16.61 14.26 -1.71
CA GLN A 27 15.32 14.40 -1.03
C GLN A 27 15.49 13.76 0.34
N LYS A 28 15.78 14.59 1.35
CA LYS A 28 15.73 14.20 2.77
C LYS A 28 14.30 13.76 3.10
N GLN A 29 13.96 12.52 2.78
CA GLN A 29 12.70 11.94 3.23
C GLN A 29 12.74 11.99 4.76
N LYS A 30 11.76 12.63 5.40
CA LYS A 30 11.65 12.64 6.87
C LYS A 30 11.79 11.20 7.39
N PRO A 31 12.34 10.94 8.57
CA PRO A 31 12.36 9.57 9.10
C PRO A 31 10.92 9.01 9.18
N LEU A 32 10.77 7.70 9.00
CA LEU A 32 9.49 7.03 9.22
C LEU A 32 9.11 7.21 10.70
N GLN A 33 7.91 7.69 10.96
CA GLN A 33 7.40 7.80 12.32
C GLN A 33 6.98 6.41 12.82
N HIS A 34 7.04 6.23 14.13
CA HIS A 34 6.52 5.02 14.78
C HIS A 34 4.99 5.00 14.63
N VAL A 35 4.45 3.83 14.29
CA VAL A 35 3.01 3.65 14.08
C VAL A 35 2.29 3.75 15.41
N VAL A 36 1.27 4.60 15.47
CA VAL A 36 0.42 4.73 16.65
C VAL A 36 -0.81 3.85 16.46
N TYR A 37 -0.92 2.82 17.28
CA TYR A 37 -2.08 1.93 17.30
C TYR A 37 -3.05 2.35 18.40
N ASN A 38 -4.34 2.37 18.09
CA ASN A 38 -5.39 2.51 19.09
C ASN A 38 -5.55 1.20 19.87
N ASP A 39 -5.88 1.26 21.16
CA ASP A 39 -6.05 0.10 22.04
C ASP A 39 -7.04 -0.94 21.49
N ASN A 40 -7.99 -0.50 20.65
CA ASN A 40 -8.96 -1.38 20.01
C ASN A 40 -8.30 -2.47 19.14
N VAL A 41 -7.05 -2.32 18.69
CA VAL A 41 -6.39 -3.36 17.88
C VAL A 41 -5.98 -4.57 18.70
N ASP A 42 -5.91 -4.50 20.02
CA ASP A 42 -5.53 -5.64 20.85
C ASP A 42 -6.70 -6.59 21.13
N ALA A 43 -7.94 -6.13 20.89
CA ALA A 43 -9.13 -6.99 20.95
C ALA A 43 -9.11 -8.10 19.86
N PRO A 44 -9.72 -9.28 20.13
CA PRO A 44 -9.86 -10.35 19.16
C PRO A 44 -10.52 -9.91 17.85
N LEU A 45 -10.33 -10.69 16.77
CA LEU A 45 -11.05 -10.45 15.51
C LEU A 45 -12.55 -10.67 15.71
N THR A 46 -13.34 -9.80 15.12
CA THR A 46 -14.77 -10.05 14.92
C THR A 46 -14.96 -11.08 13.79
N ALA A 47 -16.14 -11.72 13.75
CA ALA A 47 -16.48 -12.63 12.66
C ALA A 47 -16.40 -11.95 11.27
N LYS A 48 -16.78 -10.66 11.19
CA LYS A 48 -16.70 -9.88 9.95
C LYS A 48 -15.24 -9.69 9.50
N GLU A 49 -14.35 -9.31 10.40
CA GLU A 49 -12.94 -9.09 10.06
C GLU A 49 -12.24 -10.40 9.68
N LEU A 50 -12.56 -11.49 10.38
CA LEU A 50 -12.06 -12.82 10.00
C LEU A 50 -12.55 -13.20 8.60
N ALA A 51 -13.84 -13.01 8.30
CA ALA A 51 -14.38 -13.27 6.97
C ALA A 51 -13.71 -12.40 5.89
N GLN A 52 -13.44 -11.12 6.17
CA GLN A 52 -12.73 -10.23 5.25
C GLN A 52 -11.29 -10.69 4.97
N ILE A 53 -10.58 -11.21 5.98
CA ILE A 53 -9.23 -11.76 5.81
C ILE A 53 -9.31 -13.05 4.99
N VAL A 54 -10.20 -13.98 5.34
CA VAL A 54 -10.35 -15.27 4.66
C VAL A 54 -10.79 -15.08 3.20
N GLU A 55 -11.66 -14.12 2.91
CA GLU A 55 -12.09 -13.82 1.54
C GLU A 55 -10.89 -13.48 0.63
N VAL A 56 -9.94 -12.70 1.13
CA VAL A 56 -8.80 -12.23 0.34
C VAL A 56 -7.65 -13.23 0.31
N TYR A 57 -7.30 -13.80 1.46
CA TYR A 57 -6.11 -14.65 1.63
C TYR A 57 -6.42 -16.15 1.48
N GLY A 58 -7.67 -16.57 1.59
CA GLY A 58 -8.09 -17.97 1.45
C GLY A 58 -7.33 -18.89 2.39
N GLU A 59 -6.75 -19.95 1.83
CA GLU A 59 -5.95 -20.96 2.55
C GLU A 59 -4.67 -20.35 3.19
N HIS A 60 -4.17 -19.24 2.65
CA HIS A 60 -3.00 -18.54 3.18
C HIS A 60 -3.31 -17.60 4.36
N ALA A 61 -4.57 -17.45 4.75
CA ALA A 61 -4.96 -16.54 5.84
C ALA A 61 -4.21 -16.84 7.15
N GLU A 62 -4.07 -18.12 7.49
CA GLU A 62 -3.37 -18.54 8.70
C GLU A 62 -1.88 -18.21 8.64
N GLU A 63 -1.19 -18.66 7.58
CA GLU A 63 0.25 -18.50 7.41
C GLU A 63 0.66 -17.03 7.25
N ASP A 64 -0.09 -16.23 6.49
CA ASP A 64 0.31 -14.88 6.13
C ASP A 64 -0.20 -13.78 7.05
N ILE A 65 -1.32 -14.01 7.72
CA ILE A 65 -1.95 -12.99 8.58
C ILE A 65 -2.12 -13.49 10.01
N LEU A 66 -2.91 -14.55 10.24
CA LEU A 66 -3.45 -14.86 11.57
C LEU A 66 -2.36 -15.34 12.55
N SER A 67 -1.43 -16.17 12.09
CA SER A 67 -0.30 -16.67 12.89
C SER A 67 0.82 -15.65 13.13
N LYS A 68 0.77 -14.48 12.46
CA LYS A 68 1.80 -13.43 12.50
C LYS A 68 1.27 -12.23 13.31
N PRO A 69 1.58 -12.10 14.62
CA PRO A 69 0.90 -11.14 15.51
C PRO A 69 0.98 -9.69 15.04
N GLN A 70 2.14 -9.26 14.54
CA GLN A 70 2.32 -7.90 14.02
C GLN A 70 1.51 -7.67 12.74
N ARG A 71 1.48 -8.64 11.80
CA ARG A 71 0.67 -8.54 10.58
C ARG A 71 -0.83 -8.49 10.90
N LEU A 72 -1.28 -9.33 11.83
CA LEU A 72 -2.64 -9.30 12.33
C LEU A 72 -2.98 -7.95 12.99
N LYS A 73 -2.06 -7.38 13.78
CA LYS A 73 -2.22 -6.05 14.37
C LYS A 73 -2.34 -4.95 13.31
N ASP A 74 -1.52 -5.00 12.26
CA ASP A 74 -1.56 -4.06 11.13
C ASP A 74 -2.88 -4.14 10.36
N VAL A 75 -3.36 -5.36 10.06
CA VAL A 75 -4.64 -5.58 9.38
C VAL A 75 -5.81 -5.08 10.23
N LYS A 76 -5.83 -5.39 11.54
CA LYS A 76 -6.83 -4.83 12.47
C LYS A 76 -6.80 -3.32 12.47
N HIS A 77 -5.62 -2.71 12.45
CA HIS A 77 -5.50 -1.26 12.40
C HIS A 77 -6.06 -0.67 11.09
N ILE A 78 -5.83 -1.33 9.94
CA ILE A 78 -6.44 -0.95 8.66
C ILE A 78 -7.97 -0.98 8.76
N LEU A 79 -8.52 -2.13 9.16
CA LEU A 79 -9.97 -2.37 9.17
C LEU A 79 -10.73 -1.50 10.19
N ARG A 80 -10.14 -1.26 11.37
CA ARG A 80 -10.82 -0.57 12.48
C ARG A 80 -10.62 0.94 12.47
N ASN A 81 -9.45 1.41 12.05
CA ASN A 81 -9.03 2.79 12.31
C ASN A 81 -8.72 3.60 11.04
N ARG A 82 -8.37 2.95 9.93
CA ARG A 82 -7.84 3.64 8.75
C ARG A 82 -8.78 3.68 7.55
N VAL A 83 -9.76 2.79 7.48
CA VAL A 83 -10.77 2.81 6.43
C VAL A 83 -12.00 3.54 6.95
N GLU A 84 -12.35 4.64 6.31
CA GLU A 84 -13.54 5.44 6.62
C GLU A 84 -14.42 5.55 5.38
N ILE A 85 -15.72 5.34 5.55
CA ILE A 85 -16.71 5.51 4.49
C ILE A 85 -17.58 6.71 4.83
N ILE A 86 -17.72 7.63 3.90
CA ILE A 86 -18.61 8.79 4.05
C ILE A 86 -19.57 8.88 2.87
N GLU A 87 -20.79 9.35 3.14
CA GLU A 87 -21.78 9.69 2.12
C GLU A 87 -21.91 11.21 2.04
N LEU A 88 -21.86 11.75 0.83
CA LEU A 88 -22.00 13.18 0.57
C LEU A 88 -23.16 13.41 -0.40
N PRO A 89 -24.43 13.39 0.07
CA PRO A 89 -25.59 13.48 -0.81
C PRO A 89 -25.66 14.85 -1.49
N GLY A 90 -26.02 14.87 -2.78
CA GLY A 90 -26.19 16.10 -3.56
C GLY A 90 -24.91 16.87 -3.86
N LYS A 91 -23.73 16.28 -3.63
CA LYS A 91 -22.43 16.85 -4.00
C LYS A 91 -21.91 16.26 -5.30
N ASP A 92 -21.25 17.08 -6.12
CA ASP A 92 -20.48 16.56 -7.24
C ASP A 92 -19.17 15.96 -6.72
N LEU A 93 -18.99 14.67 -6.98
CA LEU A 93 -17.81 13.89 -6.59
C LEU A 93 -16.96 13.49 -7.80
N SER A 94 -17.22 14.05 -8.98
CA SER A 94 -16.52 13.72 -10.24
C SER A 94 -15.01 13.98 -10.20
N SER A 95 -14.53 14.86 -9.31
CA SER A 95 -13.12 15.16 -9.13
C SER A 95 -12.34 14.07 -8.37
N PHE A 96 -13.02 13.14 -7.70
CA PHE A 96 -12.37 12.05 -6.98
C PHE A 96 -12.04 10.90 -7.92
N ILE A 97 -10.91 10.24 -7.66
CA ILE A 97 -10.49 9.04 -8.38
C ILE A 97 -11.50 7.92 -8.09
N ASN A 98 -12.02 7.26 -9.13
CA ASN A 98 -12.94 6.15 -8.97
C ASN A 98 -12.25 4.94 -8.34
N LEU A 99 -12.97 4.22 -7.48
CA LEU A 99 -12.47 3.01 -6.85
C LEU A 99 -12.17 1.92 -7.89
N SER A 100 -12.90 1.89 -9.02
CA SER A 100 -12.62 0.99 -10.14
C SER A 100 -11.20 1.09 -10.70
N THR A 101 -10.54 2.24 -10.57
CA THR A 101 -9.16 2.39 -11.05
C THR A 101 -8.15 1.71 -10.14
N VAL A 102 -8.52 1.36 -8.90
CA VAL A 102 -7.67 0.62 -7.97
C VAL A 102 -7.74 -0.86 -8.31
N PRO A 103 -6.63 -1.54 -8.68
CA PRO A 103 -6.64 -2.95 -9.00
C PRO A 103 -7.07 -3.82 -7.81
N LEU A 104 -7.59 -5.02 -8.08
CA LEU A 104 -7.89 -5.99 -7.03
C LEU A 104 -6.60 -6.69 -6.56
N PHE A 105 -6.52 -6.93 -5.25
CA PHE A 105 -5.45 -7.72 -4.64
C PHE A 105 -5.73 -9.21 -4.76
N ASN A 106 -5.79 -9.71 -6.00
CA ASN A 106 -6.12 -11.09 -6.33
C ASN A 106 -4.91 -12.03 -6.32
N HIS A 107 -3.87 -11.72 -5.52
CA HIS A 107 -2.67 -12.55 -5.46
C HIS A 107 -2.99 -13.95 -4.95
N TYR A 108 -3.68 -14.03 -3.80
CA TYR A 108 -4.05 -15.26 -3.12
C TYR A 108 -5.37 -15.85 -3.62
N ASN A 109 -6.38 -15.00 -3.83
CA ASN A 109 -7.69 -15.43 -4.34
C ASN A 109 -7.96 -14.80 -5.72
N LYS A 110 -7.91 -15.62 -6.79
CA LYS A 110 -8.21 -15.20 -8.16
C LYS A 110 -9.70 -14.95 -8.42
N GLY A 111 -10.58 -15.50 -7.58
CA GLY A 111 -12.02 -15.35 -7.67
C GLY A 111 -12.56 -14.05 -7.06
N LEU A 112 -11.69 -13.15 -6.58
CA LEU A 112 -12.12 -11.86 -6.05
C LEU A 112 -12.83 -11.02 -7.11
N SER A 113 -13.99 -10.48 -6.73
CA SER A 113 -14.78 -9.57 -7.54
C SER A 113 -14.90 -8.19 -6.89
N ARG A 114 -14.98 -7.18 -7.75
CA ARG A 114 -15.16 -5.79 -7.31
C ARG A 114 -16.61 -5.58 -6.88
N ASP A 115 -16.81 -4.83 -5.80
CA ASP A 115 -18.16 -4.37 -5.43
C ASP A 115 -18.71 -3.42 -6.50
N ALA A 116 -19.87 -3.73 -7.07
CA ALA A 116 -20.52 -2.89 -8.09
C ALA A 116 -21.03 -1.56 -7.51
N MET A 117 -21.42 -1.58 -6.24
CA MET A 117 -21.90 -0.43 -5.47
C MET A 117 -21.47 -0.60 -4.01
N TYR A 118 -21.42 0.51 -3.26
CA TYR A 118 -21.15 0.42 -1.83
C TYR A 118 -22.26 -0.34 -1.11
N ASN A 119 -21.86 -1.33 -0.30
CA ASN A 119 -22.72 -2.00 0.65
C ASN A 119 -21.94 -2.24 1.95
N ALA A 120 -22.43 -1.68 3.05
CA ALA A 120 -21.74 -1.75 4.35
C ALA A 120 -21.55 -3.19 4.88
N SER A 121 -22.42 -4.13 4.48
CA SER A 121 -22.33 -5.53 4.94
C SER A 121 -21.32 -6.35 4.16
N THR A 122 -21.08 -6.05 2.88
CA THR A 122 -20.22 -6.85 1.99
C THR A 122 -18.91 -6.17 1.62
N PHE A 123 -18.80 -4.84 1.77
CA PHE A 123 -17.58 -4.14 1.40
C PHE A 123 -16.38 -4.64 2.20
N ASN A 124 -15.34 -5.05 1.48
CA ASN A 124 -14.07 -5.49 2.04
C ASN A 124 -12.92 -4.66 1.45
N PRO A 125 -12.33 -3.73 2.23
CA PRO A 125 -11.25 -2.88 1.73
C PRO A 125 -9.96 -3.65 1.42
N LEU A 126 -9.77 -4.86 1.97
CA LEU A 126 -8.58 -5.68 1.69
C LEU A 126 -8.58 -6.26 0.27
N LYS A 127 -9.72 -6.26 -0.43
CA LYS A 127 -9.82 -6.71 -1.82
C LYS A 127 -9.06 -5.83 -2.79
N TYR A 128 -8.72 -4.61 -2.41
CA TYR A 128 -8.17 -3.59 -3.29
C TYR A 128 -6.70 -3.36 -2.96
N GLN A 129 -5.88 -3.14 -4.00
CA GLN A 129 -4.47 -2.77 -3.87
C GLN A 129 -4.32 -1.31 -3.44
N PHE A 130 -4.94 -0.93 -2.33
CA PHE A 130 -4.65 0.33 -1.69
C PHE A 130 -3.19 0.31 -1.21
N ASN A 131 -2.46 1.39 -1.45
CA ASN A 131 -1.11 1.53 -0.94
C ASN A 131 -1.16 1.90 0.57
N PHE A 132 -1.58 0.95 1.40
CA PHE A 132 -1.77 1.13 2.84
C PHE A 132 -0.48 1.53 3.57
N HIS A 133 0.69 1.27 3.00
CA HIS A 133 1.98 1.64 3.58
C HIS A 133 2.64 2.82 2.87
N SER A 134 1.87 3.54 2.04
CA SER A 134 2.36 4.75 1.37
C SER A 134 2.81 5.77 2.39
N ARG A 135 3.90 6.46 2.06
CA ARG A 135 4.38 7.65 2.78
C ARG A 135 3.56 8.88 2.45
N GLU A 136 2.71 8.79 1.42
CA GLU A 136 1.78 9.84 1.05
C GLU A 136 0.67 9.97 2.10
N GLY A 137 0.02 11.13 2.12
CA GLY A 137 -1.14 11.38 2.97
C GLY A 137 -2.32 10.47 2.62
N SER A 138 -3.40 10.63 3.39
CA SER A 138 -4.65 9.89 3.17
C SER A 138 -5.12 9.98 1.72
N LYS A 139 -5.66 8.89 1.19
CA LYS A 139 -6.21 8.83 -0.16
C LYS A 139 -7.72 8.64 -0.10
N THR A 140 -8.42 9.28 -1.01
CA THR A 140 -9.87 9.22 -1.10
C THR A 140 -10.27 8.73 -2.48
N TYR A 141 -11.12 7.72 -2.52
CA TYR A 141 -11.66 7.15 -3.74
C TYR A 141 -13.18 7.23 -3.71
N ARG A 142 -13.78 7.47 -4.87
CA ARG A 142 -15.22 7.45 -5.05
C ARG A 142 -15.68 6.06 -5.43
N PHE A 143 -16.72 5.53 -4.78
CA PHE A 143 -17.44 4.38 -5.34
C PHE A 143 -18.12 4.82 -6.63
N ASP A 144 -17.77 4.17 -7.72
CA ASP A 144 -18.20 4.49 -9.09
C ASP A 144 -19.67 4.87 -9.17
N ASN A 145 -19.94 6.03 -9.79
CA ASN A 145 -21.29 6.57 -10.01
C ASN A 145 -22.17 6.68 -8.75
N SER A 146 -21.57 6.82 -7.56
CA SER A 146 -22.31 6.96 -6.30
C SER A 146 -21.93 8.23 -5.53
N GLN A 147 -22.62 8.47 -4.40
CA GLN A 147 -22.34 9.55 -3.45
C GLN A 147 -21.43 9.11 -2.28
N TYR A 148 -20.85 7.91 -2.36
CA TYR A 148 -20.00 7.35 -1.33
C TYR A 148 -18.52 7.53 -1.67
N LEU A 149 -17.74 7.90 -0.67
CA LEU A 149 -16.28 7.94 -0.71
C LEU A 149 -15.71 6.95 0.29
N VAL A 150 -14.63 6.27 -0.09
CA VAL A 150 -13.75 5.54 0.83
C VAL A 150 -12.47 6.33 1.03
N ILE A 151 -12.16 6.62 2.29
CA ILE A 151 -10.95 7.31 2.72
C ILE A 151 -10.03 6.27 3.35
N ILE A 152 -8.83 6.15 2.82
CA ILE A 152 -7.75 5.34 3.36
C ILE A 152 -6.78 6.29 4.07
N LYS A 153 -6.87 6.34 5.40
CA LYS A 153 -6.01 7.20 6.22
C LYS A 153 -4.57 6.73 6.15
N SER A 154 -3.62 7.66 6.08
CA SER A 154 -2.20 7.31 6.12
C SER A 154 -1.82 6.67 7.46
N GLN A 155 -0.86 5.75 7.45
CA GLN A 155 -0.31 5.15 8.66
C GLN A 155 0.55 6.15 9.43
N ASN A 156 1.24 7.00 8.69
CA ASN A 156 2.20 7.99 9.18
C ASN A 156 1.88 9.35 8.54
N PRO A 157 0.84 10.07 9.01
CA PRO A 157 0.58 11.43 8.53
C PRO A 157 1.83 12.30 8.72
N GLN A 158 2.31 12.91 7.63
CA GLN A 158 3.57 13.69 7.56
C GLN A 158 3.40 15.16 7.94
#